data_AF-A0A1C0VAC6-F1
#
_entry.id   AF-A0A1C0VAC6-F1
#
_cell.length_a   1.000
_cell.length_b   1.000
_cell.length_c   1.000
_cell.angle_alpha   90.00
_cell.angle_beta   90.00
_cell.angle_gamma   90.00
#
_symmetry.space_group_name_H-M   'P 1'
#
loop_
_entity.id
_entity.type
_entity.pdbx_description
1 polymer ?
#
loop_
_entity_poly.entity_id
_entity_poly.type
_entity_poly.pdbx_seq_one_letter_code
_entity_poly.pdbx_strand_id
1 'polypeptide(L)'
;MFPYSRHFVNWGITIFSVIFCVVILPSRLPGMELLGIGPNWPLIWVVVWSIRRKRTLMAAIVGGLILGFLQDSMTASWPSHAVSLVFVAIVTILLQKMRSIPSEVIEKDPIPIALIVFGMAVIAETMMAFQFSWIGGRSLVEIWTDHQRVALCSAILSSLWAPVIYFPLNRLWDVTHG
;
A
#
# COMPACT_ATOMS: atom_id res chain seq x y z
N MET A 1 3.35 27.43 -16.93
CA MET A 1 2.81 27.27 -15.56
C MET A 1 3.95 27.47 -14.58
N PHE A 2 3.84 28.40 -13.63
CA PHE A 2 4.91 28.71 -12.68
C PHE A 2 5.29 27.47 -11.82
N PRO A 3 6.57 27.29 -11.45
CA PRO A 3 7.04 26.10 -10.72
C PRO A 3 6.28 25.88 -9.38
N TYR A 4 5.91 26.95 -8.68
CA TYR A 4 5.12 26.89 -7.45
C TYR A 4 3.73 26.27 -7.63
N SER A 5 3.09 26.52 -8.77
CA SER A 5 1.76 25.98 -9.08
C SER A 5 1.81 24.45 -9.28
N ARG A 6 2.91 23.92 -9.85
CA ARG A 6 3.09 22.47 -10.05
C ARG A 6 3.28 21.72 -8.73
N HIS A 7 4.04 22.27 -7.80
CA HIS A 7 4.19 21.68 -6.46
C HIS A 7 2.85 21.64 -5.72
N PHE A 8 2.09 22.74 -5.74
CA PHE A 8 0.77 22.80 -5.10
C PHE A 8 -0.18 21.74 -5.66
N VAL A 9 -0.26 21.60 -6.98
CA VAL A 9 -1.10 20.57 -7.62
C VAL A 9 -0.65 19.16 -7.24
N ASN A 10 0.66 18.89 -7.22
CA ASN A 10 1.20 17.58 -6.82
C ASN A 10 0.86 17.25 -5.35
N TRP A 11 0.94 18.22 -4.45
CA TRP A 11 0.50 18.07 -3.07
C TRP A 11 -1.01 17.80 -2.99
N GLY A 12 -1.81 18.56 -3.74
CA GLY A 12 -3.25 18.35 -3.84
C GLY A 12 -3.63 16.94 -4.29
N ILE A 13 -3.00 16.42 -5.35
CA ILE A 13 -3.23 15.05 -5.85
C ILE A 13 -2.81 14.01 -4.79
N THR A 14 -1.68 14.24 -4.13
CA THR A 14 -1.18 13.33 -3.08
C THR A 14 -2.15 13.27 -1.90
N ILE A 15 -2.60 14.42 -1.38
CA ILE A 15 -3.55 14.50 -0.27
C ILE A 15 -4.90 13.91 -0.66
N PHE A 16 -5.43 14.28 -1.83
CA PHE A 16 -6.70 13.78 -2.32
C PHE A 16 -6.69 12.25 -2.49
N SER A 17 -5.62 11.70 -3.08
CA SER A 17 -5.50 10.25 -3.25
C SER A 17 -5.38 9.50 -1.91
N VAL A 18 -4.66 10.05 -0.93
CA VAL A 18 -4.64 9.49 0.44
C VAL A 18 -6.03 9.50 1.05
N ILE A 19 -6.73 10.64 1.04
CA ILE A 19 -8.08 10.76 1.60
C ILE A 19 -9.02 9.77 0.92
N PHE A 20 -8.96 9.66 -0.40
CA PHE A 20 -9.77 8.73 -1.17
C PHE A 20 -9.52 7.26 -0.76
N CYS A 21 -8.25 6.84 -0.66
CA CYS A 21 -7.88 5.48 -0.22
C CYS A 21 -8.41 5.14 1.18
N VAL A 22 -8.60 6.15 2.02
CA VAL A 22 -8.98 6.00 3.42
C VAL A 22 -10.49 5.98 3.55
N VAL A 23 -11.18 6.86 2.81
CA VAL A 23 -12.65 6.90 2.75
C VAL A 23 -13.22 5.64 2.09
N ILE A 24 -12.51 5.07 1.11
CA ILE A 24 -12.95 3.82 0.43
C ILE A 24 -12.66 2.56 1.26
N LEU A 25 -11.80 2.64 2.28
CA LEU A 25 -11.46 1.52 3.17
C LEU A 25 -12.68 0.81 3.79
N PRO A 26 -13.67 1.50 4.38
CA PRO A 26 -14.88 0.86 4.92
C PRO A 26 -15.87 0.39 3.85
N SER A 27 -15.69 0.78 2.59
CA SER A 27 -16.64 0.40 1.54
C SER A 27 -16.48 -1.09 1.16
N ARG A 28 -17.59 -1.81 1.13
CA ARG A 28 -17.68 -3.23 0.75
C ARG A 28 -18.56 -3.40 -0.49
N LEU A 29 -18.16 -2.76 -1.58
CA LEU A 29 -18.89 -2.88 -2.84
C LEU A 29 -18.78 -4.31 -3.40
N PRO A 30 -19.76 -4.76 -4.21
CA PRO A 30 -19.70 -6.07 -4.85
C PRO A 30 -18.38 -6.24 -5.63
N GLY A 31 -17.65 -7.32 -5.39
CA GLY A 31 -16.34 -7.58 -6.02
C GLY A 31 -15.13 -6.94 -5.32
N MET A 32 -15.34 -6.19 -4.23
CA MET A 32 -14.26 -5.66 -3.37
C MET A 32 -14.04 -6.49 -2.10
N GLU A 33 -14.66 -7.66 -1.98
CA GLU A 33 -14.52 -8.50 -0.80
C GLU A 33 -14.41 -9.97 -1.20
N LEU A 34 -13.53 -10.68 -0.52
CA LEU A 34 -13.36 -12.12 -0.61
C LEU A 34 -13.34 -12.66 0.81
N LEU A 35 -14.32 -13.48 1.16
CA LEU A 35 -14.40 -14.15 2.47
C LEU A 35 -14.37 -13.18 3.69
N GLY A 36 -15.00 -12.00 3.64
CA GLY A 36 -14.95 -11.02 4.74
C GLY A 36 -13.81 -10.00 4.63
N ILE A 37 -12.86 -10.23 3.73
CA ILE A 37 -11.60 -9.49 3.63
C ILE A 37 -11.66 -8.59 2.39
N GLY A 38 -11.38 -7.31 2.56
CA GLY A 38 -11.30 -6.33 1.46
C GLY A 38 -9.86 -6.01 1.04
N PRO A 39 -9.67 -5.25 -0.05
CA PRO A 39 -8.36 -4.77 -0.46
C PRO A 39 -7.78 -3.79 0.56
N ASN A 40 -6.46 -3.82 0.70
CA ASN A 40 -5.71 -2.89 1.54
C ASN A 40 -5.34 -1.66 0.73
N TRP A 41 -6.25 -0.68 0.66
CA TRP A 41 -6.06 0.56 -0.09
C TRP A 41 -4.85 1.39 0.37
N PRO A 42 -4.59 1.58 1.68
CA PRO A 42 -3.39 2.24 2.17
C PRO A 42 -2.11 1.56 1.67
N LEU A 43 -2.05 0.23 1.70
CA LEU A 43 -0.91 -0.54 1.19
C LEU A 43 -0.69 -0.33 -0.30
N ILE A 44 -1.75 -0.43 -1.12
CA ILE A 44 -1.65 -0.17 -2.57
C ILE A 44 -1.07 1.22 -2.80
N TRP A 45 -1.59 2.23 -2.10
CA TRP A 45 -1.11 3.61 -2.22
C TRP A 45 0.37 3.74 -1.83
N VAL A 46 0.79 3.16 -0.69
CA VAL A 46 2.19 3.18 -0.23
C VAL A 46 3.11 2.59 -1.29
N VAL A 47 2.74 1.44 -1.85
CA VAL A 47 3.54 0.76 -2.88
C VAL A 47 3.64 1.61 -4.15
N VAL A 48 2.49 2.05 -4.68
CA VAL A 48 2.39 2.86 -5.90
C VAL A 48 3.20 4.16 -5.76
N TRP A 49 3.07 4.84 -4.62
CA TRP A 49 3.77 6.09 -4.37
C TRP A 49 5.28 5.87 -4.22
N SER A 50 5.69 4.78 -3.56
CA SER A 50 7.11 4.45 -3.28
C SER A 50 7.88 3.97 -4.51
N ILE A 51 7.21 3.34 -5.49
CA ILE A 51 7.82 2.87 -6.75
C ILE A 51 8.29 4.03 -7.66
N ARG A 52 7.90 5.28 -7.41
CA ARG A 52 8.34 6.41 -8.26
C ARG A 52 9.79 6.83 -8.01
N ARG A 53 10.58 6.90 -9.08
CA ARG A 53 12.07 6.99 -9.07
C ARG A 53 12.65 8.15 -8.25
N LYS A 54 11.89 9.23 -8.05
CA LYS A 54 12.34 10.43 -7.32
C LYS A 54 12.09 10.37 -5.80
N ARG A 55 11.52 9.28 -5.27
CA ARG A 55 11.21 9.18 -3.83
C ARG A 55 12.44 8.83 -3.01
N THR A 56 12.49 9.38 -1.80
CA THR A 56 13.54 9.12 -0.81
C THR A 56 13.06 8.12 0.22
N LEU A 57 13.99 7.39 0.85
CA LEU A 57 13.67 6.41 1.90
C LEU A 57 12.90 7.06 3.06
N MET A 58 13.34 8.24 3.51
CA MET A 58 12.65 8.96 4.59
C MET A 58 11.23 9.33 4.21
N ALA A 59 10.98 9.77 2.97
CA ALA A 59 9.65 10.12 2.53
C ALA A 59 8.74 8.88 2.45
N ALA A 60 9.27 7.71 2.08
CA ALA A 60 8.55 6.44 2.09
C ALA A 60 8.19 5.98 3.51
N ILE A 61 9.14 6.06 4.46
CA ILE A 61 8.90 5.75 5.87
C ILE A 61 7.82 6.67 6.45
N VAL A 62 7.93 7.97 6.23
CA VAL A 62 6.93 8.96 6.70
C VAL A 62 5.56 8.68 6.08
N GLY A 63 5.49 8.38 4.78
CA GLY A 63 4.23 8.01 4.12
C GLY A 63 3.60 6.75 4.70
N GLY A 64 4.41 5.71 4.95
CA GLY A 64 3.97 4.47 5.60
C GLY A 64 3.47 4.69 7.03
N LEU A 65 4.18 5.50 7.82
CA LEU A 65 3.77 5.87 9.18
C LEU A 65 2.43 6.61 9.19
N ILE A 66 2.31 7.66 8.37
CA ILE A 66 1.10 8.48 8.31
C ILE A 66 -0.10 7.62 7.92
N LEU A 67 0.02 6.83 6.86
CA LEU A 67 -1.09 5.98 6.41
C LEU A 67 -1.41 4.87 7.40
N GLY A 68 -0.41 4.29 8.05
CA GLY A 68 -0.65 3.26 9.06
C GLY A 68 -1.33 3.79 10.30
N PHE A 69 -0.92 4.95 10.82
CA PHE A 69 -1.64 5.58 11.93
C PHE A 69 -3.04 6.03 11.56
N LEU A 70 -3.23 6.49 10.33
CA LEU A 70 -4.55 6.84 9.84
C LEU A 70 -5.46 5.60 9.75
N GLN A 71 -4.93 4.47 9.30
CA GLN A 71 -5.63 3.19 9.30
C GLN A 71 -5.92 2.69 10.72
N ASP A 72 -4.96 2.79 11.64
CA ASP A 72 -5.13 2.45 13.06
C ASP A 72 -6.23 3.30 13.70
N SER A 73 -6.28 4.60 13.36
CA SER A 73 -7.31 5.53 13.84
C SER A 73 -8.73 5.15 13.40
N MET A 74 -8.86 4.45 12.27
CA MET A 74 -10.15 3.97 11.76
C MET A 74 -10.53 2.58 12.28
N THR A 75 -9.55 1.80 12.75
CA THR A 75 -9.72 0.38 13.05
C THR A 75 -9.40 0.10 14.52
N ALA A 76 -8.18 -0.34 14.81
CA ALA A 76 -7.68 -0.57 16.15
C ALA A 76 -6.26 -0.02 16.26
N SER A 77 -5.93 0.50 17.45
CA SER A 77 -4.60 1.04 17.74
C SER A 77 -3.53 -0.04 17.95
N TRP A 78 -3.93 -1.29 18.19
CA TRP A 78 -3.00 -2.39 18.45
C TRP A 78 -3.59 -3.76 18.09
N PRO A 79 -2.88 -4.62 17.33
CA PRO A 79 -1.59 -4.38 16.67
C PRO A 79 -1.66 -3.28 15.59
N SER A 80 -0.51 -2.64 15.31
CA SER A 80 -0.46 -1.41 14.51
C SER A 80 -0.13 -1.67 13.04
N HIS A 81 -0.92 -1.09 12.15
CA HIS A 81 -0.68 -1.08 10.71
C HIS A 81 0.49 -0.14 10.34
N ALA A 82 0.88 0.79 11.21
CA ALA A 82 2.05 1.65 10.99
C ALA A 82 3.33 0.83 10.86
N VAL A 83 3.51 -0.21 11.69
CA VAL A 83 4.70 -1.07 11.62
C VAL A 83 4.75 -1.82 10.28
N SER A 84 3.64 -2.41 9.86
CA SER A 84 3.56 -3.18 8.61
C SER A 84 3.73 -2.28 7.37
N LEU A 85 3.07 -1.13 7.32
CA LEU A 85 3.17 -0.20 6.18
C LEU A 85 4.53 0.48 6.06
N VAL A 86 5.21 0.77 7.18
CA VAL A 86 6.62 1.21 7.13
C VAL A 86 7.51 0.14 6.52
N PHE A 87 7.33 -1.11 6.92
CA PHE A 87 8.13 -2.20 6.38
C PHE A 87 7.89 -2.37 4.88
N VAL A 88 6.63 -2.34 4.44
CA VAL A 88 6.26 -2.33 3.01
C VAL A 88 6.92 -1.17 2.26
N ALA A 89 6.86 0.05 2.81
CA ALA A 89 7.45 1.23 2.19
C ALA A 89 8.97 1.09 2.01
N ILE A 90 9.66 0.59 3.05
CA ILE A 90 11.11 0.34 3.04
C ILE A 90 11.46 -0.72 2.00
N VAL A 91 10.81 -1.89 2.02
CA VAL A 91 11.11 -2.97 1.07
C VAL A 91 10.84 -2.50 -0.36
N THR A 92 9.73 -1.79 -0.59
CA THR A 92 9.38 -1.27 -1.92
C THR A 92 10.45 -0.33 -2.46
N ILE A 93 10.92 0.63 -1.65
CA ILE A 93 11.92 1.60 -2.12
C ILE A 93 13.31 0.98 -2.27
N LEU A 94 13.64 -0.03 -1.47
CA LEU A 94 14.88 -0.79 -1.63
C LEU A 94 14.87 -1.58 -2.96
N LEU A 95 13.77 -2.29 -3.26
CA LEU A 95 13.62 -3.01 -4.53
C LEU A 95 13.69 -2.08 -5.74
N GLN A 96 13.10 -0.88 -5.62
CA GLN A 96 13.21 0.15 -6.63
C GLN A 96 14.66 0.61 -6.83
N LYS A 97 15.37 0.94 -5.75
CA LYS A 97 16.76 1.46 -5.82
C LYS A 97 17.77 0.42 -6.31
N MET A 98 17.55 -0.85 -5.98
CA MET A 98 18.35 -1.97 -6.50
C MET A 98 18.09 -2.24 -8.00
N ARG A 99 17.20 -1.47 -8.65
CA ARG A 99 16.80 -1.63 -10.05
C ARG A 99 16.17 -2.99 -10.34
N SER A 100 15.71 -3.70 -9.31
CA SER A 100 15.01 -4.98 -9.41
C SER A 100 13.59 -4.83 -9.96
N ILE A 101 13.05 -3.61 -9.93
CA ILE A 101 11.76 -3.24 -10.47
C ILE A 101 11.98 -2.38 -11.74
N PRO A 102 11.92 -2.97 -12.96
CA PRO A 102 12.14 -2.23 -14.20
C PRO A 102 10.94 -1.31 -14.48
N SER A 103 11.17 0.00 -14.47
CA SER A 103 10.10 0.99 -14.69
C SER A 103 9.39 0.83 -16.05
N GLU A 104 10.14 0.39 -17.07
CA GLU A 104 9.63 0.19 -18.43
C GLU A 104 8.58 -0.93 -18.52
N VAL A 105 8.68 -1.96 -17.67
CA VAL A 105 7.76 -3.10 -17.69
C VAL A 105 6.48 -2.75 -16.96
N ILE A 106 6.56 -1.97 -15.87
CA ILE A 106 5.38 -1.53 -15.12
C ILE A 106 4.52 -0.55 -15.93
N GLU A 107 5.15 0.32 -16.74
CA GLU A 107 4.40 1.29 -17.54
C GLU A 107 3.63 0.64 -18.70
N LYS A 108 4.09 -0.52 -19.18
CA LYS A 108 3.52 -1.22 -20.34
C LYS A 108 2.50 -2.28 -19.96
N ASP A 109 2.70 -2.97 -18.84
CA ASP A 109 1.84 -4.07 -18.41
C ASP A 109 1.31 -3.89 -16.98
N PRO A 110 0.05 -4.29 -16.70
CA PRO A 110 -0.53 -4.24 -15.36
C PRO A 110 0.00 -5.34 -14.42
N ILE A 111 0.56 -6.43 -14.98
CA ILE A 111 0.94 -7.63 -14.22
C ILE A 111 2.06 -7.36 -13.20
N PRO A 112 3.17 -6.66 -13.52
CA PRO A 112 4.25 -6.41 -12.59
C PRO A 112 3.82 -5.63 -11.34
N ILE A 113 3.01 -4.58 -11.50
CA ILE A 113 2.54 -3.79 -10.35
C ILE A 113 1.59 -4.62 -9.47
N ALA A 114 0.72 -5.43 -10.07
CA ALA A 114 -0.12 -6.37 -9.34
C ALA A 114 0.74 -7.36 -8.53
N LEU A 115 1.78 -7.94 -9.13
CA LEU A 115 2.68 -8.89 -8.47
C LEU A 115 3.46 -8.26 -7.30
N ILE A 116 3.94 -7.02 -7.48
CA ILE A 116 4.62 -6.30 -6.38
C ILE A 116 3.64 -6.07 -5.23
N VAL A 117 2.44 -5.57 -5.51
CA VAL A 117 1.43 -5.34 -4.46
C VAL A 117 1.01 -6.64 -3.79
N PHE A 118 0.87 -7.74 -4.55
CA PHE A 118 0.61 -9.07 -3.99
C PHE A 118 1.67 -9.44 -2.94
N GLY A 119 2.95 -9.37 -3.31
CA GLY A 119 4.05 -9.69 -2.39
C GLY A 119 4.08 -8.78 -1.16
N MET A 120 3.87 -7.47 -1.35
CA MET A 120 3.84 -6.50 -0.26
C MET A 120 2.67 -6.73 0.70
N ALA A 121 1.51 -7.13 0.18
CA ALA A 121 0.36 -7.50 1.00
C ALA A 121 0.67 -8.73 1.87
N VAL A 122 1.28 -9.77 1.30
CA VAL A 122 1.72 -10.92 2.10
C VAL A 122 2.68 -10.47 3.21
N ILE A 123 3.69 -9.66 2.89
CA ILE A 123 4.64 -9.11 3.89
C ILE A 123 3.92 -8.33 4.99
N ALA A 124 2.99 -7.44 4.62
CA ALA A 124 2.26 -6.63 5.60
C ALA A 124 1.42 -7.49 6.55
N GLU A 125 0.70 -8.47 6.00
CA GLU A 125 -0.12 -9.38 6.79
C GLU A 125 0.75 -10.29 7.67
N THR A 126 1.93 -10.71 7.19
CA THR A 126 2.89 -11.47 8.01
C THR A 126 3.43 -10.61 9.15
N MET A 127 3.70 -9.32 8.92
CA MET A 127 4.09 -8.39 9.99
C MET A 127 2.97 -8.21 11.04
N MET A 128 1.70 -8.13 10.61
CA MET A 128 0.55 -8.10 11.52
C MET A 128 0.46 -9.39 12.34
N ALA A 129 0.63 -10.53 11.67
CA ALA A 129 0.63 -11.83 12.31
C ALA A 129 1.75 -11.93 13.37
N PHE A 130 2.96 -11.46 13.06
CA PHE A 130 4.07 -11.40 14.02
C PHE A 130 3.75 -10.53 15.23
N GLN A 131 3.11 -9.38 15.01
CA GLN A 131 2.63 -8.55 16.11
C GLN A 131 1.66 -9.35 16.98
N PHE A 132 0.62 -9.98 16.41
CA PHE A 132 -0.32 -10.81 17.18
C PHE A 132 0.36 -11.94 17.97
N SER A 133 1.35 -12.62 17.38
CA SER A 133 2.11 -13.66 18.07
C SER A 133 2.91 -13.14 19.27
N TRP A 134 3.42 -11.91 19.18
CA TRP A 134 4.18 -11.28 20.27
C TRP A 134 3.29 -10.86 21.43
N ILE A 135 2.06 -10.45 21.15
CA ILE A 135 1.09 -10.00 22.16
C ILE A 135 0.64 -11.16 23.06
N GLY A 136 0.53 -12.36 22.48
CA GLY A 136 -0.08 -13.50 23.16
C GLY A 136 -1.59 -13.39 23.26
N GLY A 137 -2.23 -14.32 23.98
CA GLY A 137 -3.69 -14.34 24.20
C GLY A 137 -4.49 -15.19 23.20
N ARG A 138 -3.90 -15.58 22.06
CA ARG A 138 -4.43 -16.62 21.15
C ARG A 138 -3.39 -17.70 20.89
N SER A 139 -3.82 -18.88 20.48
CA SER A 139 -2.89 -19.95 20.14
C SER A 139 -2.13 -19.60 18.86
N LEU A 140 -0.83 -19.91 18.79
CA LEU A 140 -0.01 -19.64 17.60
C LEU A 140 -0.56 -20.32 16.35
N VAL A 141 -1.15 -21.51 16.52
CA VAL A 141 -1.77 -22.27 15.43
C VAL A 141 -2.96 -21.50 14.86
N GLU A 142 -3.85 -21.00 15.71
CA GLU A 142 -5.02 -20.22 15.29
C GLU A 142 -4.59 -18.93 14.54
N ILE A 143 -3.64 -18.17 15.09
CA ILE A 143 -3.16 -16.94 14.44
C ILE A 143 -2.60 -17.26 13.05
N TRP A 144 -1.81 -18.33 12.90
CA TRP A 144 -1.19 -18.68 11.61
C TRP A 144 -2.17 -19.27 10.60
N THR A 145 -3.18 -20.02 11.06
CA THR A 145 -4.27 -20.47 10.19
C THR A 145 -5.09 -19.29 9.67
N ASP A 146 -5.46 -18.35 10.54
CA ASP A 146 -6.18 -17.14 10.13
C ASP A 146 -5.32 -16.27 9.20
N HIS A 147 -4.03 -16.12 9.51
CA HIS A 147 -3.08 -15.37 8.69
C HIS A 147 -3.03 -15.88 7.25
N GLN A 148 -2.99 -17.20 7.01
CA GLN A 148 -2.96 -17.74 5.65
C GLN A 148 -4.16 -17.29 4.81
N ARG A 149 -5.36 -17.35 5.40
CA ARG A 149 -6.59 -16.89 4.73
C ARG A 149 -6.56 -15.39 4.49
N VAL A 150 -6.22 -14.60 5.51
CA VAL A 150 -6.19 -13.13 5.44
C VAL A 150 -5.16 -12.65 4.44
N ALA A 151 -3.93 -13.19 4.50
CA ALA A 151 -2.83 -12.84 3.61
C ALA A 151 -3.17 -13.10 2.15
N LEU A 152 -3.70 -14.29 1.83
CA LEU A 152 -4.05 -14.62 0.45
C LEU A 152 -5.20 -13.77 -0.08
N CYS A 153 -6.27 -13.57 0.68
CA CYS A 153 -7.40 -12.77 0.22
C CYS A 153 -7.01 -11.29 0.05
N SER A 154 -6.30 -10.73 1.03
CA SER A 154 -5.79 -9.34 1.01
C SER A 154 -4.83 -9.14 -0.16
N ALA A 155 -3.92 -10.09 -0.41
CA ALA A 155 -2.97 -10.02 -1.51
C ALA A 155 -3.64 -10.14 -2.89
N ILE A 156 -4.58 -11.08 -3.07
CA ILE A 156 -5.32 -11.23 -4.33
C ILE A 156 -6.13 -9.97 -4.62
N LEU A 157 -6.95 -9.50 -3.67
CA LEU A 157 -7.76 -8.29 -3.90
C LEU A 157 -6.91 -7.05 -4.12
N SER A 158 -5.88 -6.84 -3.29
CA SER A 158 -5.04 -5.65 -3.41
C SER A 158 -4.26 -5.63 -4.72
N SER A 159 -3.79 -6.79 -5.19
CA SER A 159 -3.09 -6.91 -6.48
C SER A 159 -4.01 -6.67 -7.67
N LEU A 160 -5.26 -7.13 -7.63
CA LEU A 160 -6.26 -6.87 -8.68
C LEU A 160 -6.60 -5.39 -8.81
N TRP A 161 -6.72 -4.68 -7.70
CA TRP A 161 -7.04 -3.25 -7.68
C TRP A 161 -5.82 -2.35 -7.89
N ALA A 162 -4.60 -2.87 -7.74
CA ALA A 162 -3.37 -2.09 -7.86
C ALA A 162 -3.19 -1.40 -9.23
N PRO A 163 -3.37 -2.05 -10.39
CA PRO A 163 -3.26 -1.38 -11.70
C PRO A 163 -4.26 -0.23 -11.85
N VAL A 164 -5.49 -0.44 -11.36
CA VAL A 164 -6.58 0.56 -11.43
C VAL A 164 -6.21 1.84 -10.70
N ILE A 165 -5.46 1.74 -9.59
CA ILE A 165 -4.98 2.89 -8.83
C ILE A 165 -3.66 3.44 -9.41
N TYR A 166 -2.75 2.56 -9.82
CA TYR A 166 -1.41 2.92 -10.29
C TYR A 166 -1.45 3.79 -11.55
N PHE A 167 -2.12 3.35 -12.62
CA PHE A 167 -2.08 4.06 -13.90
C PHE A 167 -2.63 5.49 -13.84
N PRO A 168 -3.82 5.77 -13.26
CA PRO A 168 -4.32 7.14 -13.19
C PRO A 168 -3.45 8.01 -12.28
N LEU A 169 -3.01 7.52 -11.12
CA LEU A 169 -2.17 8.30 -10.21
C LEU A 169 -0.80 8.59 -10.82
N ASN A 170 -0.18 7.61 -11.48
CA ASN A 170 1.12 7.83 -12.12
C ASN A 170 1.01 8.89 -13.22
N ARG A 171 -0.02 8.82 -14.07
CA ARG A 171 -0.28 9.83 -15.11
C ARG A 171 -0.52 11.22 -14.52
N LEU A 172 -1.33 11.32 -13.47
CA LEU A 172 -1.61 12.60 -12.79
C LEU A 172 -0.34 13.22 -12.22
N TRP A 173 0.52 12.40 -11.60
CA TRP A 173 1.79 12.90 -11.09
C TRP A 173 2.85 13.14 -12.17
N ASP A 174 2.80 12.50 -13.35
CA ASP A 174 3.72 12.80 -14.45
C ASP A 174 3.43 14.18 -15.06
N VAL A 175 2.14 14.53 -15.22
CA VAL A 175 1.70 15.84 -15.72
C VAL A 175 2.19 16.99 -14.83
N THR A 176 2.35 16.76 -13.53
CA THR A 176 2.87 17.80 -12.61
C THR A 176 4.40 17.89 -12.60
N HIS A 177 5.12 16.94 -13.20
CA HIS A 177 6.59 16.87 -13.18
C HIS A 177 7.25 17.08 -14.56
N GLY A 178 6.50 17.06 -15.67
CA GLY A 178 6.95 17.50 -17.01
C GLY A 178 6.81 19.00 -17.17
#